data_AF-A0A833H2B1-F1
#
_entry.id   AF-A0A833H2B1-F1
#
_cell.length_a   1.000
_cell.length_b   1.000
_cell.length_c   1.000
_cell.angle_alpha   90.00
_cell.angle_beta   90.00
_cell.angle_gamma   90.00
#
_symmetry.space_group_name_H-M   'P 1'
#
loop_
_entity.id
_entity.type
_entity.pdbx_description
1 polymer ?
#
loop_
_entity_poly.entity_id
_entity_poly.type
_entity_poly.pdbx_seq_one_letter_code
_entity_poly.pdbx_strand_id
1 'polypeptide(L)'
;MTDIEIIPNYHPIFVHFTIGLLSAAALLYLAGSIFKKENLLIAARWNLWIGTIATVGTIISGLDAYNTVSHDAASHAAMSDHRNWALSAAGAFSLLALLALWKQRGAKTISSLFVAAIILATGLLTVSGYKGGEVVYRHGTGVLRMPAIHGEDGHDNHNHEEESSEPRTKHDHDHGTHEY
;
A
#
# COMPACT_ATOMS: atom_id res chain seq x y z
N MET A 1 24.63 -10.80 -18.04
CA MET A 1 23.17 -10.78 -18.16
C MET A 1 22.69 -10.04 -16.93
N THR A 2 22.01 -8.91 -17.08
CA THR A 2 21.38 -8.22 -15.95
C THR A 2 20.27 -9.14 -15.47
N ASP A 3 20.46 -9.81 -14.34
CA ASP A 3 19.36 -10.46 -13.66
C ASP A 3 18.31 -9.39 -13.43
N ILE A 4 17.15 -9.53 -14.09
CA ILE A 4 15.97 -8.74 -13.73
C ILE A 4 15.53 -9.33 -12.40
N GLU A 5 16.18 -8.89 -11.34
CA GLU A 5 15.84 -9.26 -9.98
C GLU A 5 14.54 -8.51 -9.65
N ILE A 6 13.40 -9.19 -9.80
CA ILE A 6 12.12 -8.68 -9.29
C ILE A 6 12.16 -8.89 -7.78
N ILE A 7 12.86 -7.98 -7.08
CA ILE A 7 13.07 -8.05 -5.63
C ILE A 7 11.84 -7.52 -4.90
N PRO A 8 11.30 -8.34 -4.00
CA PRO A 8 10.48 -9.52 -4.30
C PRO A 8 9.04 -9.05 -4.56
N ASN A 9 8.46 -9.21 -5.75
CA ASN A 9 7.00 -9.09 -5.76
C ASN A 9 6.17 -9.62 -6.94
N TYR A 10 5.65 -10.84 -6.79
CA TYR A 10 4.48 -11.27 -7.56
C TYR A 10 3.20 -10.50 -7.17
N HIS A 11 3.15 -9.87 -5.98
CA HIS A 11 1.94 -9.21 -5.50
C HIS A 11 1.45 -8.08 -6.41
N PRO A 12 2.25 -7.08 -6.84
CA PRO A 12 1.82 -6.08 -7.81
C PRO A 12 1.21 -6.70 -9.06
N ILE A 13 1.79 -7.78 -9.61
CA ILE A 13 1.24 -8.44 -10.79
C ILE A 13 -0.20 -8.86 -10.52
N PHE A 14 -0.43 -9.63 -9.46
CA PHE A 14 -1.78 -10.08 -9.10
C PHE A 14 -2.71 -8.92 -8.70
N VAL A 15 -2.21 -7.90 -7.99
CA VAL A 15 -2.97 -6.72 -7.58
C VAL A 15 -3.56 -5.99 -8.79
N HIS A 16 -2.80 -5.79 -9.87
CA HIS A 16 -3.33 -5.11 -11.07
C HIS A 16 -4.50 -5.88 -11.68
N PHE A 17 -4.39 -7.21 -11.78
CA PHE A 17 -5.50 -8.04 -12.24
C PHE A 17 -6.70 -7.99 -11.30
N THR A 18 -6.49 -8.11 -9.99
CA THR A 18 -7.55 -8.00 -8.98
C THR A 18 -8.28 -6.65 -9.07
N ILE A 19 -7.54 -5.54 -9.06
CA ILE A 19 -8.13 -4.20 -9.12
C ILE A 19 -8.88 -4.01 -10.44
N GLY A 20 -8.26 -4.34 -11.57
CA GLY A 20 -8.84 -4.16 -12.90
C GLY A 20 -10.11 -4.99 -13.08
N LEU A 21 -10.06 -6.29 -12.77
CA LEU A 21 -11.19 -7.22 -12.95
C LEU A 21 -12.36 -6.87 -12.01
N LEU A 22 -12.11 -6.62 -10.73
CA LEU A 22 -13.19 -6.31 -9.79
C LEU A 22 -13.83 -4.94 -10.08
N SER A 23 -13.05 -3.94 -10.44
CA SER A 23 -13.56 -2.62 -10.84
C SER A 23 -14.37 -2.70 -12.14
N ALA A 24 -13.87 -3.43 -13.14
CA ALA A 24 -14.61 -3.64 -14.38
C ALA A 24 -15.90 -4.45 -14.14
N ALA A 25 -15.91 -5.41 -13.21
CA ALA A 25 -17.13 -6.12 -12.83
C ALA A 25 -18.18 -5.16 -12.25
N ALA A 26 -17.79 -4.26 -11.35
CA ALA A 26 -18.69 -3.26 -10.78
C ALA A 26 -19.28 -2.33 -11.85
N LEU A 27 -18.45 -1.85 -12.79
CA LEU A 27 -18.91 -1.03 -13.93
C LEU A 27 -19.90 -1.80 -14.83
N LEU A 28 -19.60 -3.07 -15.13
CA LEU A 28 -20.49 -3.90 -15.94
C LEU A 28 -21.83 -4.19 -15.23
N TYR A 29 -21.84 -4.40 -13.91
CA TYR A 29 -23.07 -4.53 -13.14
C TYR A 29 -23.90 -3.24 -13.17
N LEU A 30 -23.25 -2.09 -12.98
CA LEU A 30 -23.90 -0.78 -13.04
C LEU A 30 -24.50 -0.53 -14.42
N ALA A 31 -23.71 -0.71 -15.49
CA ALA A 31 -24.17 -0.54 -16.86
C ALA A 31 -25.28 -1.54 -17.22
N GLY A 32 -25.14 -2.81 -16.83
CA GLY A 32 -26.16 -3.84 -17.06
C GLY A 32 -27.48 -3.53 -16.35
N SER A 33 -27.43 -2.93 -15.17
CA SER A 33 -28.60 -2.47 -14.42
C SER A 33 -29.27 -1.27 -15.08
N ILE A 34 -28.50 -0.23 -15.46
CA ILE A 34 -29.02 0.99 -16.10
C ILE A 34 -29.60 0.71 -17.48
N PHE A 35 -28.84 0.02 -18.34
CA PHE A 35 -29.25 -0.26 -19.72
C PHE A 35 -30.14 -1.49 -19.86
N LYS A 36 -30.39 -2.22 -18.76
CA LYS A 36 -31.19 -3.45 -18.72
C LYS A 36 -30.72 -4.49 -19.75
N LYS A 37 -29.41 -4.67 -19.87
CA LYS A 37 -28.78 -5.60 -20.83
C LYS A 37 -28.27 -6.85 -20.13
N GLU A 38 -28.90 -7.99 -20.42
CA GLU A 38 -28.54 -9.29 -19.83
C GLU A 38 -27.08 -9.70 -20.13
N ASN A 39 -26.58 -9.44 -21.36
CA ASN A 39 -25.20 -9.75 -21.74
C ASN A 39 -24.17 -9.01 -20.87
N LEU A 40 -24.45 -7.77 -20.44
CA LEU A 40 -23.57 -7.03 -19.53
C LEU A 40 -23.56 -7.68 -18.14
N LEU A 41 -24.70 -8.15 -17.65
CA LEU A 41 -24.80 -8.86 -16.37
C LEU A 41 -24.10 -10.23 -16.43
N ILE A 42 -24.19 -10.94 -17.56
CA ILE A 42 -23.43 -12.18 -17.79
C ILE A 42 -21.92 -11.89 -17.71
N ALA A 43 -21.44 -10.89 -18.44
CA ALA A 43 -20.03 -10.50 -18.43
C ALA A 43 -19.59 -10.05 -17.02
N ALA A 44 -20.39 -9.25 -16.33
CA ALA A 44 -20.12 -8.77 -14.98
C ALA A 44 -19.92 -9.93 -13.98
N ARG A 45 -20.78 -10.95 -14.02
CA ARG A 45 -20.68 -12.14 -13.17
C ARG A 45 -19.38 -12.91 -13.40
N TRP A 46 -19.04 -13.18 -14.66
CA TRP A 46 -17.79 -13.88 -14.99
C TRP A 46 -16.58 -13.07 -14.54
N ASN A 47 -16.59 -11.77 -14.81
CA ASN A 47 -15.50 -10.88 -14.44
C ASN A 47 -15.33 -10.79 -12.91
N LEU A 48 -16.44 -10.76 -12.15
CA LEU A 48 -16.43 -10.83 -10.69
C LEU A 48 -15.81 -12.14 -10.19
N TRP A 49 -16.17 -13.28 -10.78
CA TRP A 49 -15.62 -14.59 -10.40
C TRP A 49 -14.12 -14.70 -10.70
N ILE A 50 -13.71 -14.32 -11.91
CA ILE A 50 -12.29 -14.34 -12.31
C ILE A 50 -11.49 -13.38 -11.42
N GLY A 51 -12.00 -12.17 -11.18
CA GLY A 51 -11.38 -11.21 -10.27
C GLY A 51 -11.25 -11.73 -8.84
N THR A 52 -12.28 -12.40 -8.32
CA THR A 52 -12.25 -13.01 -6.98
C THR A 52 -11.23 -14.14 -6.89
N ILE A 53 -11.09 -14.96 -7.94
CA ILE A 53 -10.05 -15.99 -8.00
C ILE A 53 -8.65 -15.36 -8.06
N ALA A 54 -8.46 -14.30 -8.85
CA ALA A 54 -7.19 -13.56 -8.90
C ALA A 54 -6.83 -12.97 -7.52
N THR A 55 -7.83 -12.51 -6.75
CA THR A 55 -7.64 -12.03 -5.37
C THR A 55 -7.01 -13.07 -4.45
N VAL A 56 -7.25 -14.37 -4.66
CA VAL A 56 -6.57 -15.42 -3.89
C VAL A 56 -5.05 -15.36 -4.12
N GLY A 57 -4.62 -15.24 -5.38
CA GLY A 57 -3.22 -15.04 -5.73
C GLY A 57 -2.65 -13.75 -5.14
N THR A 58 -3.42 -12.66 -5.18
CA THR A 58 -3.06 -11.37 -4.56
C THR A 58 -2.83 -11.50 -3.06
N ILE A 59 -3.70 -12.23 -2.33
CA ILE A 59 -3.56 -12.42 -0.88
C ILE A 59 -2.34 -13.28 -0.57
N ILE A 60 -2.16 -14.41 -1.27
CA ILE A 60 -1.03 -15.31 -1.03
C ILE A 60 0.29 -14.58 -1.25
N SER A 61 0.46 -13.94 -2.42
CA SER A 61 1.66 -13.17 -2.73
C SER A 61 1.85 -11.95 -1.84
N GLY A 62 0.77 -11.31 -1.39
CA GLY A 62 0.83 -10.18 -0.46
C GLY A 62 1.26 -10.57 0.95
N LEU A 63 0.80 -11.72 1.44
CA LEU A 63 1.25 -12.28 2.72
C LEU A 63 2.71 -12.73 2.67
N ASP A 64 3.15 -13.30 1.54
CA ASP A 64 4.56 -13.60 1.33
C ASP A 64 5.40 -12.32 1.39
N ALA A 65 5.07 -11.30 0.59
CA ALA A 65 5.76 -10.01 0.61
C ALA A 65 5.74 -9.33 1.99
N TYR A 66 4.63 -9.47 2.73
CA TYR A 66 4.51 -8.94 4.10
C TYR A 66 5.54 -9.54 5.06
N ASN A 67 5.93 -10.79 4.85
CA ASN A 67 6.86 -11.50 5.73
C ASN A 67 8.32 -11.49 5.23
N THR A 68 8.56 -11.21 3.95
CA THR A 68 9.89 -11.36 3.33
C THR A 68 10.54 -10.04 2.91
N VAL A 69 9.76 -9.00 2.59
CA VAL A 69 10.32 -7.68 2.24
C VAL A 69 10.94 -7.06 3.48
N SER A 70 12.18 -6.58 3.39
CA SER A 70 12.81 -5.83 4.49
C SER A 70 12.17 -4.45 4.64
N HIS A 71 11.79 -4.08 5.86
CA HIS A 71 11.06 -2.85 6.12
C HIS A 71 11.25 -2.35 7.57
N ASP A 72 11.12 -1.05 7.79
CA ASP A 72 11.18 -0.43 9.12
C ASP A 72 9.80 -0.42 9.82
N ALA A 73 9.73 0.09 11.04
CA ALA A 73 8.48 0.12 11.82
C ALA A 73 7.37 0.95 11.15
N ALA A 74 7.73 2.07 10.50
CA ALA A 74 6.76 2.92 9.81
C ALA A 74 6.17 2.20 8.58
N SER A 75 7.03 1.55 7.81
CA SER A 75 6.65 0.73 6.66
C SER A 75 5.79 -0.47 7.10
N HIS A 76 6.14 -1.13 8.21
CA HIS A 76 5.35 -2.22 8.78
C HIS A 76 3.91 -1.78 9.12
N ALA A 77 3.77 -0.61 9.73
CA ALA A 77 2.46 -0.05 10.07
C ALA A 77 1.63 0.24 8.82
N ALA A 78 2.24 0.85 7.80
CA ALA A 78 1.59 1.13 6.52
C ALA A 78 1.17 -0.17 5.79
N MET A 79 2.05 -1.18 5.76
CA MET A 79 1.75 -2.49 5.18
C MET A 79 0.59 -3.19 5.91
N SER A 80 0.55 -3.10 7.23
CA SER A 80 -0.51 -3.70 8.06
C SER A 80 -1.86 -3.03 7.83
N ASP A 81 -1.86 -1.70 7.72
CA ASP A 81 -3.05 -0.91 7.41
C ASP A 81 -3.56 -1.23 6.00
N HIS A 82 -2.69 -1.22 4.98
CA HIS A 82 -3.04 -1.68 3.62
C HIS A 82 -3.65 -3.09 3.63
N ARG A 83 -3.00 -4.06 4.30
CA ARG A 83 -3.46 -5.46 4.39
C ARG A 83 -4.87 -5.56 4.98
N ASN A 84 -5.17 -4.83 6.04
CA ASN A 84 -6.48 -4.88 6.70
C ASN A 84 -7.60 -4.38 5.77
N TRP A 85 -7.34 -3.30 5.03
CA TRP A 85 -8.26 -2.81 4.00
C TRP A 85 -8.39 -3.79 2.83
N ALA A 86 -7.27 -4.39 2.40
CA ALA A 86 -7.25 -5.39 1.33
C ALA A 86 -8.08 -6.63 1.69
N LEU A 87 -7.94 -7.16 2.91
CA LEU A 87 -8.72 -8.31 3.39
C LEU A 87 -10.20 -7.98 3.55
N SER A 88 -10.52 -6.76 3.96
CA SER A 88 -11.91 -6.27 4.03
C SER A 88 -12.55 -6.21 2.64
N ALA A 89 -11.84 -5.64 1.65
CA ALA A 89 -12.30 -5.61 0.26
C ALA A 89 -12.44 -7.03 -0.32
N ALA A 90 -11.45 -7.90 -0.09
CA ALA A 90 -11.47 -9.28 -0.55
C ALA A 90 -12.67 -10.06 0.03
N GLY A 91 -12.95 -9.90 1.33
CA GLY A 91 -14.13 -10.48 1.97
C GLY A 91 -15.43 -9.98 1.36
N ALA A 92 -15.57 -8.67 1.15
CA ALA A 92 -16.75 -8.07 0.52
C ALA A 92 -17.00 -8.60 -0.90
N PHE A 93 -15.96 -8.63 -1.75
CA PHE A 93 -16.09 -9.16 -3.11
C PHE A 93 -16.33 -10.67 -3.14
N SER A 94 -15.72 -11.44 -2.24
CA SER A 94 -15.96 -12.88 -2.13
C SER A 94 -17.41 -13.17 -1.75
N LEU A 95 -17.97 -12.42 -0.78
CA LEU A 95 -19.37 -12.52 -0.42
C LEU A 95 -20.29 -12.17 -1.60
N LEU A 96 -20.00 -11.09 -2.32
CA LEU A 96 -20.77 -10.70 -3.51
C LEU A 96 -20.70 -11.74 -4.63
N ALA A 97 -19.54 -12.37 -4.85
CA ALA A 97 -19.37 -13.44 -5.83
C ALA A 97 -20.22 -14.67 -5.46
N LEU A 98 -20.20 -15.08 -4.20
CA LEU A 98 -21.04 -16.17 -3.68
C LEU A 98 -22.54 -15.87 -3.82
N LEU A 99 -22.96 -14.65 -3.44
CA LEU A 99 -24.34 -14.19 -3.61
C LEU A 99 -24.76 -14.17 -5.08
N ALA A 100 -23.86 -13.76 -5.98
CA ALA A 100 -24.13 -13.77 -7.41
C ALA A 100 -24.33 -15.20 -7.95
N LEU A 101 -23.54 -16.16 -7.49
CA LEU A 101 -23.67 -17.57 -7.89
C LEU A 101 -25.01 -18.18 -7.44
N TRP A 102 -25.48 -17.87 -6.23
CA TRP A 102 -26.75 -18.41 -5.74
C TRP A 102 -27.98 -17.68 -6.27
N LYS A 103 -27.96 -16.35 -6.32
CA LYS A 103 -29.17 -15.56 -6.59
C LYS A 103 -29.32 -15.09 -8.04
N GLN A 104 -28.28 -15.16 -8.86
CA GLN A 104 -28.29 -14.57 -10.20
C GLN A 104 -28.17 -15.58 -11.34
N ARG A 105 -28.24 -16.89 -11.05
CA ARG A 105 -28.34 -17.92 -12.10
C ARG A 105 -29.63 -17.71 -12.90
N GLY A 106 -29.50 -17.36 -14.18
CA GLY A 106 -30.63 -17.08 -15.07
C GLY A 106 -31.38 -15.77 -14.79
N ALA A 107 -30.84 -14.89 -13.95
CA ALA A 107 -31.47 -13.60 -13.66
C ALA A 107 -31.29 -12.63 -14.84
N LYS A 108 -32.40 -12.08 -15.34
CA LYS A 108 -32.45 -11.06 -16.40
C LYS A 108 -32.25 -9.64 -15.89
N THR A 109 -32.46 -9.43 -14.59
CA THR A 109 -32.33 -8.14 -13.91
C THR A 109 -31.59 -8.35 -12.59
N ILE A 110 -30.97 -7.28 -12.10
CA ILE A 110 -30.25 -7.29 -10.83
C ILE A 110 -30.86 -6.28 -9.86
N SER A 111 -30.88 -6.62 -8.56
CA SER A 111 -31.36 -5.71 -7.53
C SER A 111 -30.44 -4.50 -7.40
N SER A 112 -31.03 -3.30 -7.29
CA SER A 112 -30.29 -2.07 -7.02
C SER A 112 -29.47 -2.15 -5.74
N LEU A 113 -29.89 -2.95 -4.76
CA LEU A 113 -29.12 -3.19 -3.53
C LEU A 113 -27.80 -3.93 -3.81
N PHE A 114 -27.81 -4.92 -4.71
CA PHE A 114 -26.59 -5.63 -5.11
C PHE A 114 -25.63 -4.70 -5.85
N VAL A 115 -26.17 -3.84 -6.73
CA VAL A 115 -25.38 -2.82 -7.43
C VAL A 115 -24.78 -1.82 -6.45
N ALA A 116 -25.55 -1.32 -5.49
CA ALA A 116 -25.04 -0.43 -4.45
C ALA A 116 -23.93 -1.12 -3.63
N ALA A 117 -24.13 -2.38 -3.25
CA ALA A 117 -23.14 -3.15 -2.48
C ALA A 117 -21.82 -3.35 -3.25
N ILE A 118 -21.85 -3.66 -4.55
CA ILE A 118 -20.61 -3.81 -5.33
C ILE A 118 -19.90 -2.48 -5.58
N ILE A 119 -20.63 -1.37 -5.68
CA ILE A 119 -20.04 -0.03 -5.75
C ILE A 119 -19.36 0.33 -4.41
N LEU A 120 -19.99 0.03 -3.28
CA LEU A 120 -19.37 0.23 -1.96
C LEU A 120 -18.12 -0.65 -1.77
N ALA A 121 -18.18 -1.92 -2.19
CA ALA A 121 -17.03 -2.81 -2.17
C ALA A 121 -15.89 -2.28 -3.06
N THR A 122 -16.22 -1.67 -4.20
CA THR A 122 -15.23 -0.99 -5.06
C THR A 122 -14.58 0.19 -4.34
N GLY A 123 -15.33 0.94 -3.51
CA GLY A 123 -14.77 1.96 -2.63
C GLY A 123 -13.72 1.40 -1.65
N LEU A 124 -13.98 0.25 -1.03
CA LEU A 124 -12.99 -0.44 -0.17
C LEU A 124 -11.74 -0.83 -0.96
N LEU A 125 -11.91 -1.33 -2.19
CA LEU A 125 -10.83 -1.69 -3.09
C LEU A 125 -9.99 -0.48 -3.50
N THR A 126 -10.63 0.67 -3.76
CA THR A 126 -9.94 1.93 -4.06
C THR A 126 -9.11 2.41 -2.86
N VAL A 127 -9.66 2.39 -1.65
CA VAL A 127 -8.90 2.75 -0.43
C VAL A 127 -7.73 1.80 -0.22
N SER A 128 -7.93 0.50 -0.41
CA SER A 128 -6.84 -0.48 -0.34
C SER A 128 -5.75 -0.20 -1.38
N GLY A 129 -6.12 0.09 -2.63
CA GLY A 129 -5.18 0.45 -3.70
C GLY A 129 -4.40 1.73 -3.39
N TYR A 130 -5.06 2.76 -2.86
CA TYR A 130 -4.41 4.00 -2.41
C TYR A 130 -3.35 3.72 -1.32
N LYS A 131 -3.72 2.96 -0.28
CA LYS A 131 -2.79 2.58 0.80
C LYS A 131 -1.66 1.68 0.30
N GLY A 132 -1.92 0.80 -0.67
CA GLY A 132 -0.88 0.01 -1.33
C GLY A 132 0.11 0.88 -2.09
N GLY A 133 -0.39 1.92 -2.76
CA GLY A 133 0.45 2.96 -3.35
C GLY A 133 1.29 3.70 -2.31
N GLU A 134 0.73 4.03 -1.14
CA GLU A 134 1.47 4.69 -0.06
C GLU A 134 2.62 3.81 0.46
N VAL A 135 2.39 2.50 0.66
CA VAL A 135 3.43 1.54 1.03
C VAL A 135 4.62 1.59 0.06
N VAL A 136 4.35 1.62 -1.24
CA VAL A 136 5.40 1.61 -2.26
C VAL A 136 6.04 2.99 -2.42
N TYR A 137 5.25 4.03 -2.69
CA TYR A 137 5.75 5.33 -3.12
C TYR A 137 6.14 6.25 -1.97
N ARG A 138 5.48 6.15 -0.83
CA ARG A 138 5.77 7.01 0.33
C ARG A 138 6.80 6.38 1.27
N HIS A 139 6.68 5.08 1.51
CA HIS A 139 7.58 4.35 2.41
C HIS A 139 8.76 3.70 1.67
N GLY A 140 8.71 3.62 0.33
CA GLY A 140 9.78 3.02 -0.47
C GLY A 140 9.89 1.51 -0.26
N THR A 141 8.81 0.84 0.13
CA THR A 141 8.82 -0.60 0.41
C THR A 141 8.84 -1.39 -0.90
N GLY A 142 9.83 -2.27 -1.06
CA GLY A 142 9.95 -3.14 -2.24
C GLY A 142 10.34 -2.41 -3.53
N VAL A 143 10.91 -1.20 -3.43
CA VAL A 143 11.42 -0.43 -4.58
C VAL A 143 12.75 0.23 -4.23
N LEU A 144 13.60 0.42 -5.25
CA LEU A 144 14.81 1.23 -5.11
C LEU A 144 14.45 2.70 -4.96
N ARG A 145 15.06 3.36 -3.98
CA ARG A 145 14.94 4.82 -3.81
C ARG A 145 15.79 5.51 -4.88
N MET A 146 15.29 6.61 -5.43
CA MET A 146 16.11 7.46 -6.29
C MET A 146 17.29 8.00 -5.46
N PRO A 147 18.50 8.13 -6.06
CA PRO A 147 19.60 8.81 -5.41
C PRO A 147 19.13 10.16 -4.88
N ALA A 148 19.54 10.52 -3.66
CA ALA A 148 19.32 11.86 -3.17
C ALA A 148 19.95 12.83 -4.16
N ILE A 149 19.17 13.79 -4.67
CA ILE A 149 19.73 14.90 -5.43
C ILE A 149 20.45 15.77 -4.40
N HIS A 150 21.70 15.44 -4.13
CA HIS A 150 22.63 16.41 -3.60
C HIS A 150 22.81 17.43 -4.72
N GLY A 151 22.24 18.62 -4.55
CA GLY A 151 22.71 19.76 -5.32
C GLY A 151 24.22 19.82 -5.14
N GLU A 152 24.95 20.07 -6.23
CA GLU A 152 26.30 20.60 -6.12
C GLU A 152 26.19 21.98 -5.44
N ASP A 153 26.02 21.96 -4.13
CA ASP A 153 26.06 23.15 -3.27
C ASP A 153 27.54 23.45 -3.05
N GLY A 154 28.15 24.02 -4.09
CA GLY A 154 29.23 24.96 -3.85
C GLY A 154 28.64 26.18 -3.17
N HIS A 155 28.36 26.12 -1.87
CA HIS A 155 28.27 27.27 -0.98
C HIS A 155 28.41 26.85 0.49
N ASP A 156 29.51 27.36 1.05
CA ASP A 156 29.65 27.87 2.41
C ASP A 156 30.03 26.90 3.54
N ASN A 157 31.36 26.77 3.66
CA ASN A 157 32.10 26.56 4.90
C ASN A 157 31.48 27.29 6.10
N HIS A 158 31.06 26.54 7.11
CA HIS A 158 31.21 26.96 8.50
C HIS A 158 31.74 25.79 9.32
N ASN A 159 33.07 25.70 9.38
CA ASN A 159 33.78 24.99 10.44
C ASN A 159 33.47 25.68 11.76
N HIS A 160 32.79 24.98 12.67
CA HIS A 160 32.88 25.29 14.09
C HIS A 160 34.11 24.56 14.63
N GLU A 161 35.24 25.26 14.66
CA GLU A 161 36.36 24.87 15.52
C GLU A 161 35.92 25.10 16.97
N GLU A 162 35.76 24.01 17.73
CA GLU A 162 35.60 24.06 19.18
C GLU A 162 36.94 24.52 19.79
N GLU A 163 36.97 25.78 20.20
CA GLU A 163 38.04 26.35 21.01
C GLU A 163 38.02 25.69 22.39
N SER A 164 39.05 24.88 22.67
CA SER A 164 39.29 24.25 23.96
C SER A 164 39.61 25.29 25.04
N SER A 165 38.62 25.68 25.84
CA SER A 165 38.84 26.50 27.04
C SER A 165 39.10 25.60 28.26
N GLU A 166 40.34 25.66 28.79
CA GLU A 166 40.78 25.04 30.05
C GLU A 166 39.93 25.46 31.26
N PRO A 167 39.73 24.57 32.27
CA PRO A 167 39.12 24.97 33.54
C PRO A 167 40.20 25.47 34.51
N ARG A 168 40.21 26.78 34.81
CA ARG A 168 40.94 27.34 35.96
C ARG A 168 40.15 27.10 37.24
N THR A 169 40.62 26.14 38.04
CA THR A 169 40.26 25.95 39.45
C THR A 169 40.78 27.10 40.30
N LYS A 170 39.88 27.81 40.97
CA LYS A 170 40.20 28.68 42.11
C LYS A 170 40.25 27.83 43.37
N HIS A 171 41.33 27.91 44.12
CA HIS A 171 41.32 27.72 45.55
C HIS A 171 42.37 28.62 46.19
N ASP A 172 41.88 29.61 46.93
CA ASP A 172 42.65 30.48 47.81
C ASP A 172 43.31 29.65 48.92
N HIS A 173 44.52 30.00 49.33
CA HIS A 173 44.92 30.04 50.74
C HIS A 173 46.16 30.92 50.96
N ASP A 174 46.17 31.44 52.17
CA ASP A 174 46.86 32.56 52.79
C ASP A 174 48.33 32.31 53.15
N HIS A 175 48.98 33.39 53.62
CA HIS A 175 50.30 33.57 54.25
C HIS A 175 51.40 34.01 53.26
N GLY A 176 52.06 35.16 53.41
CA GLY A 176 52.32 35.94 54.61
C GLY A 176 53.83 35.99 54.85
N THR A 177 54.42 37.17 54.58
CA THR A 177 55.61 37.74 55.21
C THR A 177 57.04 37.21 54.95
N HIS A 178 57.88 38.18 54.52
CA HIS A 178 59.23 38.58 54.98
C HIS A 178 60.51 37.78 54.65
N GLU A 179 61.46 38.54 54.04
CA GLU A 179 62.92 38.67 54.33
C GLU A 179 63.82 37.43 54.13
N TYR A 180 65.04 37.46 53.54
CA TYR A 180 66.07 38.47 53.22
C TYR A 180 66.71 38.13 51.87
#